data_AF-A0A7S0VW51-F1
#
_entry.id   AF-A0A7S0VW51-F1
#
_cell.length_a   1.000
_cell.length_b   1.000
_cell.length_c   1.000
_cell.angle_alpha   90.00
_cell.angle_beta   90.00
_cell.angle_gamma   90.00
#
_symmetry.space_group_name_H-M   'P 1'
#
loop_
_entity.id
_entity.type
_entity.pdbx_description
1 polymer ?
#
loop_
_entity_poly.entity_id
_entity_poly.type
_entity_poly.pdbx_seq_one_letter_code
_entity_poly.pdbx_strand_id
1 'polypeptide(L)'
;FGTGPLLAGGSALRMSGGSAAGVEVTCDFDAGNIEVVDSSSISNVALKVRADPYTELEKKAHKQWFYFRAGGDIKGKEVTYNLQCGDCSYAHAFIGTTVVYSTDRKEWKRVAATSFDKASAVMTWKHASPSDVCWYAYFAPYSYERHQELVAACASSPLARVRSIGRTLDGRPIDLVTVGEGPLKVWVIHRQHPGESQAEWFAEGLVDRLLGTGGGGETAS
;
A
#
# COMPACT_ATOMS: atom_id res chain seq x y z
N PHE A 1 -8.44 -28.96 36.69
CA PHE A 1 -9.17 -27.93 37.46
C PHE A 1 -8.16 -26.96 38.02
N GLY A 2 -7.98 -25.83 37.34
CA GLY A 2 -7.06 -24.77 37.71
C GLY A 2 -7.47 -23.52 36.94
N THR A 3 -8.35 -22.73 37.55
CA THR A 3 -8.90 -21.49 36.99
C THR A 3 -7.91 -20.35 37.26
N GLY A 4 -7.10 -20.00 36.25
CA GLY A 4 -6.39 -18.72 36.22
C GLY A 4 -7.30 -17.61 35.69
N PRO A 5 -7.19 -16.36 36.17
CA PRO A 5 -8.08 -15.29 35.75
C PRO A 5 -7.77 -14.85 34.31
N LEU A 6 -8.80 -14.88 33.45
CA LEU A 6 -8.81 -14.19 32.17
C LEU A 6 -8.71 -12.69 32.44
N LEU A 7 -7.55 -12.10 32.13
CA LEU A 7 -7.39 -10.66 32.00
C LEU A 7 -8.19 -10.22 30.75
N ALA A 8 -9.44 -9.84 30.97
CA ALA A 8 -10.22 -9.10 29.99
C ALA A 8 -9.58 -7.72 29.80
N GLY A 9 -8.66 -7.62 28.84
CA GLY A 9 -8.19 -6.34 28.31
C GLY A 9 -9.33 -5.68 27.55
N GLY A 10 -10.23 -5.02 28.28
CA GLY A 10 -11.23 -4.15 27.70
C GLY A 10 -10.53 -3.03 26.96
N SER A 11 -10.49 -3.12 25.62
CA SER A 11 -10.15 -1.98 24.78
C SER A 11 -11.23 -0.93 25.02
N ALA A 12 -10.89 0.08 25.81
CA ALA A 12 -11.78 1.20 26.06
C ALA A 12 -12.03 1.88 24.71
N LEU A 13 -13.28 1.77 24.24
CA LEU A 13 -13.77 2.53 23.10
C LEU A 13 -13.54 4.02 23.42
N ARG A 14 -12.51 4.62 22.84
CA ARG A 14 -12.34 6.09 22.88
C ARG A 14 -13.43 6.69 22.00
N MET A 15 -14.57 6.95 22.60
CA MET A 15 -15.55 7.88 22.03
C MET A 15 -14.92 9.27 22.10
N SER A 16 -14.35 9.76 21.01
CA SER A 16 -14.00 11.16 20.89
C SER A 16 -15.30 11.97 20.82
N GLY A 17 -15.66 12.56 21.97
CA GLY A 17 -16.61 13.67 22.01
C GLY A 17 -16.14 14.78 21.08
N GLY A 18 -17.09 15.36 20.35
CA GLY A 18 -16.83 16.16 19.16
C GLY A 18 -15.89 17.35 19.35
N SER A 19 -15.01 17.50 18.37
CA SER A 19 -14.56 18.80 17.83
C SER A 19 -14.49 18.65 16.32
N ALA A 20 -15.31 19.44 15.60
CA ALA A 20 -15.62 19.31 14.18
C ALA A 20 -14.53 19.83 13.22
N ALA A 21 -13.25 19.74 13.59
CA ALA A 21 -12.16 20.38 12.84
C ALA A 21 -10.99 19.46 12.42
N GLY A 22 -10.87 18.27 13.00
CA GLY A 22 -9.75 17.36 12.74
C GLY A 22 -10.01 16.31 11.67
N VAL A 23 -8.96 15.57 11.30
CA VAL A 23 -8.99 14.44 10.37
C VAL A 23 -8.61 13.17 11.11
N GLU A 24 -9.40 12.12 10.95
CA GLU A 24 -9.06 10.79 11.44
C GLU A 24 -8.08 10.15 10.45
N VAL A 25 -6.88 9.78 10.90
CA VAL A 25 -5.86 9.13 10.07
C VAL A 25 -5.49 7.78 10.68
N THR A 26 -5.63 6.70 9.92
CA THR A 26 -5.27 5.33 10.36
C THR A 26 -4.51 4.58 9.28
N CYS A 27 -3.70 3.60 9.69
CA CYS A 27 -2.99 2.70 8.77
C CYS A 27 -2.96 1.24 9.26
N ASP A 28 -3.90 0.86 10.14
CA ASP A 28 -4.01 -0.49 10.72
C ASP A 28 -4.66 -1.47 9.73
N PHE A 29 -4.02 -1.65 8.59
CA PHE A 29 -4.42 -2.56 7.52
C PHE A 29 -3.21 -2.93 6.65
N ASP A 30 -3.39 -3.88 5.74
CA ASP A 30 -2.31 -4.37 4.88
C ASP A 30 -1.62 -3.25 4.09
N ALA A 31 -0.28 -3.30 4.05
CA ALA A 31 0.64 -2.30 3.52
C ALA A 31 0.52 -0.89 4.13
N GLY A 32 -0.26 -0.71 5.20
CA GLY A 32 -0.46 0.59 5.86
C GLY A 32 0.84 1.13 6.49
N ASN A 33 1.20 2.35 6.14
CA ASN A 33 2.36 3.05 6.65
C ASN A 33 2.10 4.56 6.72
N ILE A 34 1.96 5.09 7.93
CA ILE A 34 2.04 6.52 8.24
C ILE A 34 2.29 6.70 9.74
N GLU A 35 2.86 7.85 10.11
CA GLU A 35 2.87 8.40 11.47
C GLU A 35 2.15 9.75 11.47
N VAL A 36 1.22 9.95 12.39
CA VAL A 36 0.46 11.19 12.54
C VAL A 36 1.17 12.09 13.56
N VAL A 37 1.64 13.25 13.10
CA VAL A 37 2.25 14.27 13.97
C VAL A 37 1.16 15.18 14.54
N ASP A 38 0.25 15.66 13.69
CA ASP A 38 -0.93 16.41 14.07
C ASP A 38 -2.02 16.20 13.02
N SER A 39 -3.25 15.97 13.46
CA SER A 39 -4.42 15.89 12.59
C SER A 39 -5.62 16.62 13.18
N SER A 40 -5.37 17.57 14.09
CA SER A 40 -6.41 18.34 14.77
C SER A 40 -7.09 19.38 13.87
N SER A 41 -6.50 19.70 12.70
CA SER A 41 -7.04 20.66 11.73
C SER A 41 -7.00 20.14 10.29
N ILE A 42 -8.10 20.31 9.55
CA ILE A 42 -8.14 20.08 8.10
C ILE A 42 -7.17 20.95 7.29
N SER A 43 -6.76 22.11 7.83
CA SER A 43 -5.86 23.03 7.13
C SER A 43 -4.39 22.63 7.26
N ASN A 44 -4.06 21.67 8.14
CA ASN A 44 -2.69 21.22 8.39
C ASN A 44 -2.67 19.82 9.02
N VAL A 45 -2.84 18.78 8.20
CA VAL A 45 -2.61 17.40 8.63
C VAL A 45 -1.12 17.10 8.45
N ALA A 46 -0.36 17.09 9.55
CA ALA A 46 1.08 16.86 9.56
C ALA A 46 1.41 15.38 9.73
N LEU A 47 2.19 14.83 8.81
CA LEU A 47 2.47 13.41 8.67
C LEU A 47 3.97 13.12 8.51
N LYS A 48 4.37 11.90 8.87
CA LYS A 48 5.69 11.32 8.63
C LYS A 48 5.57 9.90 8.08
N VAL A 49 6.59 9.46 7.35
CA VAL A 49 6.71 8.05 6.93
C VAL A 49 7.39 7.25 8.04
N ARG A 50 6.79 6.12 8.44
CA ARG A 50 7.42 5.19 9.39
C ARG A 50 8.54 4.44 8.69
N ALA A 51 9.65 4.25 9.40
CA ALA A 51 10.77 3.49 8.87
C ALA A 51 10.48 1.98 8.80
N ASP A 52 11.02 1.35 7.78
CA ASP A 52 11.08 -0.11 7.64
C ASP A 52 11.99 -0.69 8.73
N PRO A 53 11.88 -2.01 9.01
CA PRO A 53 12.86 -2.70 9.85
C PRO A 53 14.29 -2.44 9.38
N TYR A 54 15.23 -2.37 10.33
CA TYR A 54 16.64 -2.13 10.02
C TYR A 54 17.20 -3.24 9.13
N THR A 55 17.84 -2.87 8.02
CA THR A 55 18.49 -3.83 7.13
C THR A 55 19.99 -3.90 7.46
N GLU A 56 20.47 -5.07 7.89
CA GLU A 56 21.90 -5.27 8.17
C GLU A 56 22.79 -5.15 6.92
N LEU A 57 22.23 -5.52 5.76
CA LEU A 57 22.94 -5.46 4.49
C LEU A 57 23.27 -4.01 4.09
N GLU A 58 22.33 -3.09 4.22
CA GLU A 58 22.48 -1.69 3.81
C GLU A 58 22.77 -0.76 5.00
N LYS A 59 22.79 -1.33 6.21
CA LYS A 59 23.06 -0.65 7.48
C LYS A 59 22.14 0.54 7.74
N LYS A 60 20.89 0.47 7.27
CA LYS A 60 19.92 1.56 7.34
C LYS A 60 18.50 1.04 7.51
N ALA A 61 17.66 1.83 8.16
CA ALA A 61 16.21 1.67 8.10
C ALA A 61 15.69 2.55 6.95
N HIS A 62 15.17 1.90 5.90
CA HIS A 62 14.62 2.61 4.75
C HIS A 62 13.26 3.21 5.07
N LYS A 63 12.86 4.24 4.30
CA LYS A 63 11.52 4.82 4.36
C LYS A 63 11.24 5.64 3.12
N GLN A 64 10.09 5.39 2.51
CA GLN A 64 9.64 6.07 1.29
C GLN A 64 8.15 5.83 1.08
N TRP A 65 7.73 4.57 1.23
CA TRP A 65 6.34 4.14 1.06
C TRP A 65 5.44 4.70 2.16
N PHE A 66 4.34 5.32 1.76
CA PHE A 66 3.23 5.65 2.66
C PHE A 66 1.92 5.10 2.09
N TYR A 67 1.03 4.69 3.00
CA TYR A 67 -0.33 4.28 2.68
C TYR A 67 -1.21 4.42 3.93
N PHE A 68 -2.23 5.26 3.87
CA PHE A 68 -3.13 5.50 4.99
C PHE A 68 -4.57 5.78 4.56
N ARG A 69 -5.49 5.69 5.52
CA ARG A 69 -6.90 6.07 5.40
C ARG A 69 -7.12 7.37 6.14
N ALA A 70 -7.76 8.32 5.48
CA ALA A 70 -8.33 9.52 6.08
C ALA A 70 -9.85 9.39 6.21
N GLY A 71 -10.40 9.93 7.29
CA GLY A 71 -11.83 10.01 7.59
C GLY A 71 -12.11 11.14 8.58
N GLY A 72 -13.27 11.11 9.24
CA GLY A 72 -13.66 12.14 10.21
C GLY A 72 -14.15 13.42 9.53
N ASP A 73 -15.34 13.37 8.93
CA ASP A 73 -16.03 14.51 8.31
C ASP A 73 -15.17 15.32 7.31
N ILE A 74 -14.52 14.60 6.38
CA ILE A 74 -13.65 15.18 5.34
C ILE A 74 -14.34 15.36 3.98
N LYS A 75 -15.56 14.83 3.82
CA LYS A 75 -16.27 14.81 2.54
C LYS A 75 -16.54 16.24 2.06
N GLY A 76 -16.08 16.55 0.85
CA GLY A 76 -16.22 17.85 0.21
C GLY A 76 -15.39 18.97 0.84
N LYS A 77 -14.65 18.72 1.94
CA LYS A 77 -13.78 19.70 2.57
C LYS A 77 -12.39 19.63 1.98
N GLU A 78 -11.82 20.77 1.60
CA GLU A 78 -10.43 20.82 1.17
C GLU A 78 -9.50 20.59 2.39
N VAL A 79 -8.91 19.41 2.45
CA VAL A 79 -7.92 19.05 3.48
C VAL A 79 -6.52 19.26 2.93
N THR A 80 -5.63 19.90 3.69
CA THR A 80 -4.22 20.06 3.38
C THR A 80 -3.39 19.06 4.18
N TYR A 81 -2.68 18.19 3.48
CA TYR A 81 -1.77 17.21 4.07
C TYR A 81 -0.33 17.62 3.81
N ASN A 82 0.51 17.51 4.84
CA ASN A 82 1.92 17.86 4.83
C ASN A 82 2.75 16.65 5.29
N LEU A 83 3.42 15.98 4.35
CA LEU A 83 4.31 14.86 4.63
C LEU A 83 5.75 15.35 4.74
N GLN A 84 6.35 15.17 5.91
CA GLN A 84 7.76 15.44 6.15
C GLN A 84 8.59 14.33 5.49
N CYS A 85 9.28 14.66 4.40
CA CYS A 85 9.96 13.68 3.54
C CYS A 85 11.49 13.82 3.53
N GLY A 86 12.05 14.82 4.21
CA GLY A 86 13.47 15.16 4.12
C GLY A 86 14.43 14.05 4.57
N ASP A 87 13.98 13.17 5.44
CA ASP A 87 14.75 12.03 5.95
C ASP A 87 14.37 10.70 5.26
N CYS A 88 13.55 10.74 4.22
CA CYS A 88 13.25 9.57 3.39
C CYS A 88 14.48 9.11 2.59
N SER A 89 14.51 7.82 2.26
CA SER A 89 15.63 7.19 1.55
C SER A 89 15.92 7.85 0.21
N TYR A 90 14.88 8.30 -0.48
CA TYR A 90 14.97 9.01 -1.74
C TYR A 90 14.14 10.30 -1.68
N ALA A 91 14.50 11.23 -0.80
CA ALA A 91 13.79 12.51 -0.65
C ALA A 91 13.66 13.29 -1.98
N HIS A 92 14.68 13.25 -2.84
CA HIS A 92 14.63 13.88 -4.16
C HIS A 92 13.61 13.25 -5.11
N ALA A 93 13.22 11.99 -4.91
CA ALA A 93 12.23 11.32 -5.73
C ALA A 93 10.80 11.86 -5.51
N PHE A 94 10.58 12.71 -4.50
CA PHE A 94 9.31 13.43 -4.35
C PHE A 94 9.15 14.61 -5.31
N ILE A 95 10.23 15.07 -5.96
CA ILE A 95 10.16 16.12 -6.98
C ILE A 95 9.36 15.61 -8.17
N GLY A 96 8.21 16.25 -8.46
CA GLY A 96 7.33 15.87 -9.57
C GLY A 96 6.47 14.63 -9.30
N THR A 97 6.60 13.99 -8.14
CA THR A 97 5.73 12.89 -7.73
C THR A 97 4.38 13.42 -7.26
N THR A 98 3.31 12.69 -7.60
CA THR A 98 1.94 12.99 -7.18
C THR A 98 1.38 11.86 -6.33
N VAL A 99 0.67 12.20 -5.25
CA VAL A 99 -0.01 11.23 -4.39
C VAL A 99 -1.11 10.52 -5.17
N VAL A 100 -1.27 9.20 -5.00
CA VAL A 100 -2.47 8.50 -5.46
C VAL A 100 -3.52 8.47 -4.35
N TYR A 101 -4.80 8.55 -4.72
CA TYR A 101 -5.91 8.37 -3.82
C TYR A 101 -6.96 7.40 -4.36
N SER A 102 -7.75 6.83 -3.46
CA SER A 102 -8.89 5.99 -3.79
C SER A 102 -10.01 6.16 -2.76
N THR A 103 -11.26 5.95 -3.16
CA THR A 103 -12.43 5.94 -2.26
C THR A 103 -13.06 4.55 -2.12
N ASP A 104 -12.59 3.57 -2.90
CA ASP A 104 -13.11 2.19 -2.94
C ASP A 104 -11.99 1.13 -2.87
N ARG A 105 -10.72 1.55 -2.82
CA ARG A 105 -9.49 0.74 -2.88
C ARG A 105 -9.30 -0.04 -4.19
N LYS A 106 -10.11 0.21 -5.21
CA LYS A 106 -10.06 -0.44 -6.53
C LYS A 106 -9.58 0.53 -7.58
N GLU A 107 -10.21 1.69 -7.69
CA GLU A 107 -9.80 2.74 -8.60
C GLU A 107 -8.88 3.73 -7.91
N TRP A 108 -7.71 3.98 -8.52
CA TRP A 108 -6.69 4.88 -7.99
C TRP A 108 -6.48 6.06 -8.93
N LYS A 109 -6.57 7.27 -8.40
CA LYS A 109 -6.44 8.55 -9.14
C LYS A 109 -5.29 9.36 -8.57
N ARG A 110 -4.74 10.30 -9.34
CA ARG A 110 -3.70 11.22 -8.85
C ARG A 110 -4.32 12.46 -8.22
N VAL A 111 -3.73 12.96 -7.13
CA VAL A 111 -3.99 14.31 -6.64
C VAL A 111 -3.07 15.27 -7.40
N ALA A 112 -3.60 15.90 -8.46
CA ALA A 112 -2.81 16.77 -9.33
C ALA A 112 -2.16 17.95 -8.59
N ALA A 113 -2.82 18.46 -7.54
CA ALA A 113 -2.31 19.54 -6.67
C ALA A 113 -1.31 19.03 -5.60
N THR A 114 -0.50 18.02 -5.93
CA THR A 114 0.64 17.61 -5.10
C THR A 114 1.86 18.45 -5.45
N SER A 115 2.61 18.91 -4.46
CA SER A 115 3.84 19.67 -4.63
C SER A 115 4.88 19.21 -3.61
N PHE A 116 6.15 19.48 -3.90
CA PHE A 116 7.26 19.23 -2.99
C PHE A 116 8.11 20.50 -2.88
N ASP A 117 8.26 21.02 -1.67
CA ASP A 117 9.16 22.13 -1.39
C ASP A 117 10.55 21.58 -1.06
N LYS A 118 11.54 21.95 -1.88
CA LYS A 118 12.94 21.52 -1.72
C LYS A 118 13.60 22.12 -0.47
N ALA A 119 13.18 23.31 -0.04
CA ALA A 119 13.80 24.00 1.08
C ALA A 119 13.40 23.37 2.42
N SER A 120 12.10 23.12 2.61
CA SER A 120 11.58 22.44 3.80
C SER A 120 11.59 20.90 3.71
N ALA A 121 11.78 20.35 2.51
CA ALA A 121 11.66 18.92 2.21
C ALA A 121 10.30 18.33 2.61
N VAL A 122 9.23 19.10 2.40
CA VAL A 122 7.83 18.71 2.67
C VAL A 122 7.08 18.49 1.37
N MET A 123 6.41 17.33 1.27
CA MET A 123 5.43 17.08 0.21
C MET A 123 4.05 17.52 0.71
N THR A 124 3.38 18.38 -0.05
CA THR A 124 2.07 18.95 0.29
C THR A 124 1.05 18.59 -0.77
N TRP A 125 -0.14 18.17 -0.37
CA TRP A 125 -1.28 18.07 -1.29
C TRP A 125 -2.55 18.56 -0.63
N LYS A 126 -3.40 19.21 -1.43
CA LYS A 126 -4.74 19.64 -1.06
C LYS A 126 -5.77 18.80 -1.80
N HIS A 127 -6.76 18.28 -1.08
CA HIS A 127 -7.76 17.43 -1.69
C HIS A 127 -9.11 17.56 -0.99
N ALA A 128 -10.15 17.85 -1.77
CA ALA A 128 -11.53 17.73 -1.35
C ALA A 128 -12.07 16.35 -1.73
N SER A 129 -12.09 15.42 -0.77
CA SER A 129 -12.51 14.06 -1.05
C SER A 129 -14.00 14.00 -1.42
N PRO A 130 -14.40 13.24 -2.47
CA PRO A 130 -15.81 13.07 -2.80
C PRO A 130 -16.55 12.10 -1.85
N SER A 131 -15.84 11.49 -0.90
CA SER A 131 -16.37 10.45 0.01
C SER A 131 -16.00 10.74 1.46
N ASP A 132 -16.71 10.12 2.41
CA ASP A 132 -16.46 10.26 3.85
C ASP A 132 -15.14 9.64 4.30
N VAL A 133 -14.60 8.73 3.46
CA VAL A 133 -13.32 8.06 3.66
C VAL A 133 -12.52 8.11 2.37
N CYS A 134 -11.21 8.25 2.52
CA CYS A 134 -10.30 8.27 1.38
C CYS A 134 -8.97 7.64 1.76
N TRP A 135 -8.41 6.87 0.86
CA TRP A 135 -7.09 6.28 1.00
C TRP A 135 -6.09 7.08 0.19
N TYR A 136 -4.91 7.32 0.76
CA TYR A 136 -3.80 7.99 0.08
C TYR A 136 -2.57 7.09 0.14
N ALA A 137 -1.86 6.95 -0.97
CA ALA A 137 -0.67 6.13 -1.06
C ALA A 137 0.40 6.71 -2.00
N TYR A 138 1.61 6.18 -1.90
CA TYR A 138 2.72 6.52 -2.80
C TYR A 138 2.50 5.98 -4.23
N PHE A 139 1.98 4.76 -4.35
CA PHE A 139 1.51 4.13 -5.58
C PHE A 139 0.26 3.28 -5.25
N ALA A 140 -0.49 2.83 -6.26
CA ALA A 140 -1.65 1.96 -6.07
C ALA A 140 -1.21 0.65 -5.36
N PRO A 141 -1.61 0.41 -4.10
CA PRO A 141 -1.19 -0.76 -3.34
C PRO A 141 -1.68 -2.05 -3.99
N TYR A 142 -0.92 -3.12 -3.79
CA TYR A 142 -1.30 -4.48 -4.15
C TYR A 142 -1.30 -5.30 -2.86
N SER A 143 -2.49 -5.68 -2.38
CA SER A 143 -2.67 -6.35 -1.10
C SER A 143 -2.24 -7.81 -1.17
N TYR A 144 -1.89 -8.36 -0.01
CA TYR A 144 -1.64 -9.77 0.17
C TYR A 144 -2.89 -10.62 -0.12
N GLU A 145 -4.09 -10.10 0.19
CA GLU A 145 -5.35 -10.76 -0.19
C GLU A 145 -5.47 -10.91 -1.72
N ARG A 146 -5.21 -9.83 -2.47
CA ARG A 146 -5.20 -9.89 -3.95
C ARG A 146 -4.12 -10.84 -4.47
N HIS A 147 -2.94 -10.86 -3.83
CA HIS A 147 -1.90 -11.82 -4.16
C HIS A 147 -2.37 -13.27 -3.99
N GLN A 148 -3.08 -13.58 -2.91
CA GLN A 148 -3.66 -14.90 -2.69
C GLN A 148 -4.74 -15.23 -3.73
N GLU A 149 -5.56 -14.25 -4.16
CA GLU A 149 -6.52 -14.42 -5.26
C GLU A 149 -5.81 -14.75 -6.58
N LEU A 150 -4.71 -14.05 -6.91
CA LEU A 150 -3.89 -14.32 -8.10
C LEU A 150 -3.28 -15.72 -8.06
N VAL A 151 -2.72 -16.13 -6.93
CA VAL A 151 -2.16 -17.49 -6.74
C VAL A 151 -3.24 -18.55 -6.90
N ALA A 152 -4.44 -18.33 -6.33
CA ALA A 152 -5.57 -19.22 -6.49
C ALA A 152 -6.01 -19.32 -7.96
N ALA A 153 -6.13 -18.19 -8.66
CA ALA A 153 -6.46 -18.16 -10.09
C ALA A 153 -5.46 -18.95 -10.92
N CYS A 154 -4.16 -18.77 -10.67
CA CYS A 154 -3.10 -19.58 -11.29
C CYS A 154 -3.31 -21.07 -11.03
N ALA A 155 -3.54 -21.47 -9.78
CA ALA A 155 -3.68 -22.87 -9.38
C ALA A 155 -4.91 -23.55 -10.00
N SER A 156 -5.97 -22.80 -10.31
CA SER A 156 -7.16 -23.30 -11.01
C SER A 156 -7.00 -23.40 -12.54
N SER A 157 -5.95 -22.83 -13.12
CA SER A 157 -5.71 -22.93 -14.57
C SER A 157 -5.06 -24.26 -14.93
N PRO A 158 -5.55 -25.00 -15.96
CA PRO A 158 -4.89 -26.20 -16.45
C PRO A 158 -3.54 -25.91 -17.12
N LEU A 159 -3.24 -24.64 -17.42
CA LEU A 159 -2.01 -24.20 -18.07
C LEU A 159 -0.87 -23.92 -17.08
N ALA A 160 -1.17 -23.92 -15.78
CA ALA A 160 -0.21 -23.54 -14.74
C ALA A 160 -0.04 -24.63 -13.68
N ARG A 161 1.15 -24.64 -13.10
CA ARG A 161 1.46 -25.38 -11.87
C ARG A 161 1.95 -24.40 -10.81
N VAL A 162 1.31 -24.42 -9.66
CA VAL A 162 1.71 -23.62 -8.50
C VAL A 162 2.35 -24.54 -7.46
N ARG A 163 3.49 -24.12 -6.91
CA ARG A 163 4.08 -24.76 -5.73
C ARG A 163 4.76 -23.72 -4.85
N SER A 164 4.69 -23.91 -3.53
CA SER A 164 5.50 -23.13 -2.61
C SER A 164 6.95 -23.60 -2.65
N ILE A 165 7.90 -22.66 -2.71
CA ILE A 165 9.34 -22.92 -2.74
C ILE A 165 10.07 -22.56 -1.45
N GLY A 166 9.33 -22.04 -0.46
CA GLY A 166 9.87 -21.62 0.81
C GLY A 166 8.88 -20.76 1.59
N ARG A 167 9.35 -20.21 2.71
CA ARG A 167 8.59 -19.26 3.52
C ARG A 167 9.40 -18.01 3.79
N THR A 168 8.72 -16.87 3.91
CA THR A 168 9.31 -15.63 4.42
C THR A 168 9.60 -15.74 5.92
N LEU A 169 10.27 -14.73 6.49
CA LEU A 169 10.54 -14.64 7.93
C LEU A 169 9.26 -14.65 8.78
N ASP A 170 8.19 -14.00 8.28
CA ASP A 170 6.86 -14.00 8.92
C ASP A 170 6.06 -15.27 8.60
N GLY A 171 6.67 -16.24 7.93
CA GLY A 171 6.04 -17.51 7.60
C GLY A 171 5.03 -17.44 6.46
N ARG A 172 5.02 -16.42 5.59
CA ARG A 172 4.18 -16.42 4.38
C ARG A 172 4.81 -17.33 3.30
N PRO A 173 4.03 -18.07 2.49
CA PRO A 173 4.58 -18.84 1.38
C PRO A 173 5.27 -17.93 0.35
N ILE A 174 6.32 -18.46 -0.27
CA ILE A 174 6.88 -17.91 -1.51
C ILE A 174 6.45 -18.87 -2.62
N ASP A 175 5.54 -18.41 -3.49
CA ASP A 175 4.93 -19.26 -4.52
C ASP A 175 5.66 -19.13 -5.86
N LEU A 176 5.87 -20.28 -6.51
CA LEU A 176 6.36 -20.37 -7.87
C LEU A 176 5.23 -20.84 -8.77
N VAL A 177 4.88 -19.99 -9.73
CA VAL A 177 3.95 -20.32 -10.83
C VAL A 177 4.78 -20.72 -12.05
N THR A 178 4.55 -21.93 -12.56
CA THR A 178 5.16 -22.43 -13.80
C THR A 178 4.11 -22.53 -14.88
N VAL A 179 4.36 -21.96 -16.06
CA VAL A 179 3.46 -21.99 -17.22
C VAL A 179 4.22 -22.51 -18.45
N GLY A 180 3.61 -23.44 -19.18
CA GLY A 180 4.16 -24.02 -20.41
C GLY A 180 5.20 -25.13 -20.21
N GLU A 181 5.54 -25.82 -21.31
CA GLU A 181 6.39 -27.02 -21.33
C GLU A 181 7.61 -26.89 -22.27
N GLY A 182 7.88 -25.69 -22.77
CA GLY A 182 8.95 -25.44 -23.72
C GLY A 182 10.36 -25.78 -23.20
N PRO A 183 11.32 -25.99 -24.13
CA PRO A 183 12.70 -26.31 -23.77
C PRO A 183 13.45 -25.12 -23.14
N LEU A 184 13.06 -23.89 -23.48
CA LEU A 184 13.63 -22.67 -22.89
C LEU A 184 13.02 -22.38 -21.53
N LYS A 185 13.86 -21.97 -20.57
CA LYS A 185 13.44 -21.60 -19.22
C LYS A 185 13.60 -20.09 -19.03
N VAL A 186 12.47 -19.42 -18.82
CA VAL A 186 12.42 -17.97 -18.55
C VAL A 186 12.00 -17.78 -17.11
N TRP A 187 12.79 -17.01 -16.35
CA TRP A 187 12.49 -16.67 -14.97
C TRP A 187 12.07 -15.21 -14.87
N VAL A 188 10.93 -14.97 -14.20
CA VAL A 188 10.46 -13.64 -13.84
C VAL A 188 10.25 -13.64 -12.33
N ILE A 189 10.92 -12.73 -11.64
CA ILE A 189 10.70 -12.43 -10.22
C ILE A 189 10.20 -11.00 -10.13
N HIS A 190 9.31 -10.73 -9.18
CA HIS A 190 8.74 -9.40 -9.00
C HIS A 190 8.79 -8.98 -7.53
N ARG A 191 8.75 -7.66 -7.31
CA ARG A 191 8.52 -7.02 -6.01
C ARG A 191 9.46 -7.45 -4.88
N GLN A 192 10.77 -7.45 -5.15
CA GLN A 192 11.79 -7.64 -4.11
C GLN A 192 11.76 -6.51 -3.07
N HIS A 193 11.52 -5.28 -3.50
CA HIS A 193 11.24 -4.16 -2.61
C HIS A 193 9.72 -4.07 -2.35
N PRO A 194 9.24 -4.17 -1.11
CA PRO A 194 7.81 -4.29 -0.81
C PRO A 194 6.98 -3.07 -1.23
N GLY A 195 7.59 -1.88 -1.21
CA GLY A 195 6.97 -0.62 -1.64
C GLY A 195 6.77 -0.47 -3.15
N GLU A 196 7.39 -1.33 -3.97
CA GLU A 196 7.30 -1.32 -5.43
C GLU A 196 6.11 -2.14 -5.95
N SER A 197 4.92 -1.79 -5.47
CA SER A 197 3.66 -2.50 -5.78
C SER A 197 3.35 -2.61 -7.28
N GLN A 198 3.82 -1.68 -8.12
CA GLN A 198 3.71 -1.77 -9.57
C GLN A 198 4.31 -3.04 -10.17
N ALA A 199 5.31 -3.65 -9.52
CA ALA A 199 5.94 -4.87 -10.00
C ALA A 199 4.99 -6.07 -9.97
N GLU A 200 4.08 -6.13 -8.99
CA GLU A 200 3.10 -7.20 -8.88
C GLU A 200 1.84 -6.94 -9.72
N TRP A 201 1.46 -5.68 -9.89
CA TRP A 201 0.49 -5.30 -10.93
C TRP A 201 0.95 -5.72 -12.34
N PHE A 202 2.24 -5.57 -12.64
CA PHE A 202 2.82 -6.09 -13.89
C PHE A 202 2.75 -7.62 -13.96
N ALA A 203 3.10 -8.32 -12.87
CA ALA A 203 3.08 -9.77 -12.82
C ALA A 203 1.66 -10.34 -13.02
N GLU A 204 0.64 -9.71 -12.42
CA GLU A 204 -0.76 -10.06 -12.63
C GLU A 204 -1.14 -9.99 -14.12
N GLY A 205 -0.87 -8.86 -14.80
CA GLY A 205 -1.17 -8.73 -16.22
C GLY A 205 -0.38 -9.70 -17.11
N LEU A 206 0.87 -10.00 -16.77
CA LEU A 206 1.68 -11.01 -17.47
C LEU A 206 1.05 -12.40 -17.34
N VAL A 207 0.69 -12.80 -16.12
CA VAL A 207 0.05 -14.08 -15.84
C VAL A 207 -1.30 -14.17 -16.55
N ASP A 208 -2.12 -13.12 -16.49
CA ASP A 208 -3.41 -13.09 -17.17
C ASP A 208 -3.29 -13.32 -18.67
N ARG A 209 -2.26 -12.74 -19.29
CA ARG A 209 -1.97 -12.95 -20.71
C ARG A 209 -1.50 -14.39 -20.99
N LEU A 210 -0.64 -14.95 -20.14
CA LEU A 210 -0.12 -16.31 -20.30
C LEU A 210 -1.20 -17.38 -20.10
N LEU A 211 -2.17 -17.13 -19.21
CA LEU A 211 -3.24 -18.07 -18.89
C LEU A 211 -4.51 -17.84 -19.72
N GLY A 212 -4.57 -16.78 -20.52
CA GLY A 212 -5.75 -16.43 -21.32
C GLY A 212 -6.95 -15.98 -20.47
N THR A 213 -6.71 -15.51 -19.24
CA THR A 213 -7.74 -15.03 -18.30
C THR A 213 -7.96 -13.52 -18.41
N GLY A 214 -7.05 -12.79 -19.05
CA GLY A 214 -7.18 -11.37 -19.32
C GLY A 214 -8.30 -11.08 -20.34
N GLY A 215 -9.33 -10.34 -19.92
CA GLY A 215 -10.41 -9.89 -20.80
C GLY A 215 -9.90 -8.92 -21.86
N GLY A 216 -9.51 -9.43 -23.03
CA GLY A 216 -9.24 -8.64 -24.23
C GLY A 216 -7.86 -8.87 -24.85
N GLY A 217 -7.82 -9.71 -25.87
CA GLY A 217 -6.68 -9.85 -26.77
C GLY A 217 -6.57 -11.29 -27.24
N GLU A 218 -6.75 -11.51 -28.53
CA GLU A 218 -6.60 -12.81 -29.19
C GLU A 218 -5.41 -13.59 -28.64
N THR A 219 -5.66 -14.84 -28.29
CA THR A 219 -4.63 -15.84 -28.00
C THR A 219 -3.68 -15.88 -29.19
N ALA A 220 -2.39 -15.65 -28.96
CA ALA A 220 -1.39 -15.94 -29.98
C ALA A 220 -1.41 -17.46 -30.20
N SER A 221 -2.00 -17.87 -31.32
CA SER A 221 -1.91 -19.21 -31.89
C SER A 221 -0.50 -19.47 -32.41
#